data_AF-A0A9E3S0G1-F1
#
_entry.id   AF-A0A9E3S0G1-F1
#
_cell.length_a   1.000
_cell.length_b   1.000
_cell.length_c   1.000
_cell.angle_alpha   90.00
_cell.angle_beta   90.00
_cell.angle_gamma   90.00
#
_symmetry.space_group_name_H-M   'P 1'
#
loop_
_entity.id
_entity.type
_entity.pdbx_description
1 polymer ?
#
loop_
_entity_poly.entity_id
_entity_poly.type
_entity_poly.pdbx_seq_one_letter_code
_entity_poly.pdbx_strand_id
1 'polypeptide(L)'
;MKRRTVFLWLTLFTAAAAFLRLYAITEVGIYDLDEGLYLVDAHAKWNEWHLCAELAQRKWDEMRGGPELLMAKELPKLRDALASETVFAGKHLYYYLIAFIMLFTGPVVWSGILIDAVAGIGSVWLIYAFVKRLYSQRAGLIAAGITTFSAYHVFYSRRVYGTAIIAFLFMAALYCHLRAVRCRDDGGSIRSQRLWLVACGAFAGLCFIINFQIAVLLPVLALVHVFTCVRFGGGTAAEIGCTESRTKASLRWLIGGGLCVLLGFAMPIACMEAASYPLILLFRSQGLQYPHGTFLELVTPKLTSHLGHAFYWSGFVLLPFFISVLEGMPALVLCVALPILALITLRKTTVSRRTRARTIIYLGCWFLIPFLIFSSKTPQSSRVFVNCLPPLFAALAVCADATWSYAGPRRAFARAAVALLLAAAGISSLVHNVELLRMRSAFPDVMRWLASTPERGASAPYGLVLLSYLRQYGLPGGSYTTYITYGTEPPPYFVTDRTELWDKQYPDTSVFVPEGAHPVKRFEHRFGRILLEAGAFPPEGNPLDNIRWVRGLDLTRSRQVLVYDIRTWEKRMP
;
A
#
# COMPACT_ATOMS: atom_id res chain seq x y z
N MET A 1 -18.75 -28.38 1.22
CA MET A 1 -19.62 -27.48 2.03
C MET A 1 -20.76 -27.00 1.15
N LYS A 2 -21.97 -26.85 1.69
CA LYS A 2 -23.10 -26.30 0.91
C LYS A 2 -22.79 -24.85 0.51
N ARG A 3 -23.23 -24.41 -0.68
CA ARG A 3 -22.98 -23.04 -1.19
C ARG A 3 -23.45 -21.97 -0.21
N ARG A 4 -24.61 -22.18 0.44
CA ARG A 4 -25.18 -21.28 1.46
C ARG A 4 -24.24 -21.03 2.64
N THR A 5 -23.63 -22.09 3.19
CA THR A 5 -22.69 -21.97 4.31
C THR A 5 -21.47 -21.15 3.94
N VAL A 6 -20.97 -21.31 2.71
CA VAL A 6 -19.79 -20.58 2.25
C VAL A 6 -20.09 -19.10 2.04
N PHE A 7 -21.26 -18.80 1.48
CA PHE A 7 -21.73 -17.42 1.34
C PHE A 7 -21.87 -16.75 2.71
N LEU A 8 -22.51 -17.42 3.68
CA LEU A 8 -22.65 -16.92 5.05
C LEU A 8 -21.30 -16.53 5.68
N TRP A 9 -20.31 -17.43 5.61
CA TRP A 9 -18.98 -17.14 6.16
C TRP A 9 -18.29 -15.97 5.47
N LEU A 10 -18.38 -15.87 4.14
CA LEU A 10 -17.79 -14.73 3.42
C LEU A 10 -18.49 -13.42 3.76
N THR A 11 -19.81 -13.41 3.93
CA THR A 11 -20.55 -12.23 4.38
C THR A 11 -20.10 -11.80 5.77
N LEU A 12 -19.96 -12.74 6.71
CA LEU A 12 -19.45 -12.46 8.07
C LEU A 12 -18.02 -11.91 8.03
N PHE A 13 -17.13 -12.53 7.26
CA PHE A 13 -15.75 -12.07 7.10
C PHE A 13 -15.66 -10.70 6.43
N THR A 14 -16.56 -10.38 5.51
CA THR A 14 -16.63 -9.07 4.86
C THR A 14 -17.12 -8.01 5.82
N ALA A 15 -18.18 -8.29 6.59
CA ALA A 15 -18.70 -7.38 7.60
C ALA A 15 -17.66 -7.09 8.69
N ALA A 16 -16.97 -8.13 9.18
CA ALA A 16 -15.87 -7.97 10.12
C ALA A 16 -14.70 -7.17 9.52
N ALA A 17 -14.31 -7.46 8.27
CA ALA A 17 -13.25 -6.73 7.59
C ALA A 17 -13.59 -5.25 7.39
N ALA A 18 -14.84 -4.95 7.05
CA ALA A 18 -15.36 -3.60 6.91
C ALA A 18 -15.36 -2.86 8.25
N PHE A 19 -15.85 -3.49 9.33
CA PHE A 19 -15.77 -2.93 10.67
C PHE A 19 -14.32 -2.61 11.05
N LEU A 20 -13.41 -3.58 10.94
CA LEU A 20 -12.00 -3.40 11.34
C LEU A 20 -11.31 -2.26 10.56
N ARG A 21 -11.67 -2.03 9.29
CA ARG A 21 -10.99 -1.04 8.43
C ARG A 21 -11.67 0.33 8.41
N LEU A 22 -12.99 0.39 8.61
CA LEU A 22 -13.79 1.62 8.53
C LEU A 22 -14.19 2.18 9.90
N TYR A 23 -14.03 1.40 10.99
CA TYR A 23 -14.35 1.88 12.33
C TYR A 23 -13.60 3.17 12.66
N ALA A 24 -14.35 4.21 13.01
CA ALA A 24 -13.85 5.54 13.33
C ALA A 24 -12.87 6.10 12.30
N ILE A 25 -13.08 5.83 11.00
CA ILE A 25 -12.16 6.22 9.92
C ILE A 25 -11.86 7.72 9.90
N THR A 26 -12.84 8.56 10.27
CA THR A 26 -12.70 10.02 10.37
C THR A 26 -11.81 10.48 11.52
N GLU A 27 -11.60 9.63 12.51
CA GLU A 27 -10.74 9.88 13.68
C GLU A 27 -9.33 9.28 13.51
N VAL A 28 -9.12 8.46 12.46
CA VAL A 28 -7.80 7.95 12.12
C VAL A 28 -7.01 9.09 11.49
N GLY A 29 -5.89 9.43 12.10
CA GLY A 29 -5.02 10.46 11.56
C GLY A 29 -3.80 9.93 10.84
N ILE A 30 -3.00 10.90 10.40
CA ILE A 30 -1.69 10.70 9.80
C ILE A 30 -0.68 10.44 10.93
N TYR A 31 0.23 9.48 10.74
CA TYR A 31 1.29 9.20 11.71
C TYR A 31 2.68 9.07 11.07
N ASP A 32 2.78 9.25 9.76
CA ASP A 32 4.03 9.13 9.00
C ASP A 32 4.12 10.23 7.93
N LEU A 33 5.36 10.63 7.64
CA LEU A 33 5.68 11.65 6.66
C LEU A 33 5.09 11.34 5.27
N ASP A 34 5.20 10.08 4.83
CA ASP A 34 4.78 9.66 3.49
C ASP A 34 3.26 9.78 3.31
N GLU A 35 2.48 9.55 4.37
CA GLU A 35 1.03 9.73 4.32
C GLU A 35 0.64 11.19 4.17
N GLY A 36 1.32 12.09 4.88
CA GLY A 36 1.15 13.54 4.72
C GLY A 36 1.52 13.98 3.31
N LEU A 37 2.62 13.46 2.77
CA LEU A 37 3.03 13.73 1.39
C LEU A 37 1.93 13.36 0.38
N TYR A 38 1.36 12.16 0.47
CA TYR A 38 0.35 11.73 -0.50
C TYR A 38 -0.97 12.50 -0.37
N LEU A 39 -1.31 12.98 0.82
CA LEU A 39 -2.48 13.84 1.02
C LEU A 39 -2.24 15.25 0.48
N VAL A 40 -1.04 15.81 0.65
CA VAL A 40 -0.65 17.10 0.05
C VAL A 40 -0.68 17.02 -1.47
N ASP A 41 -0.10 15.97 -2.07
CA ASP A 41 -0.17 15.76 -3.52
C ASP A 41 -1.60 15.55 -4.01
N ALA A 42 -2.43 14.83 -3.25
CA ALA A 42 -3.84 14.64 -3.58
C ALA A 42 -4.62 15.96 -3.53
N HIS A 43 -4.31 16.81 -2.55
CA HIS A 43 -4.88 18.15 -2.46
C HIS A 43 -4.49 19.03 -3.64
N ALA A 44 -3.20 19.02 -4.01
CA ALA A 44 -2.71 19.72 -5.20
C ALA A 44 -3.45 19.26 -6.45
N LYS A 45 -3.67 17.95 -6.60
CA LYS A 45 -4.40 17.39 -7.74
C LYS A 45 -5.89 17.73 -7.71
N TRP A 46 -6.49 17.73 -6.53
CA TRP A 46 -7.88 18.16 -6.32
C TRP A 46 -8.06 19.63 -6.72
N ASN A 47 -7.14 20.52 -6.32
CA ASN A 47 -7.09 21.92 -6.75
C ASN A 47 -6.95 22.06 -8.27
N GLU A 48 -6.03 21.30 -8.87
CA GLU A 48 -5.84 21.28 -10.33
C GLU A 48 -7.15 20.94 -11.07
N TRP A 49 -7.89 19.94 -10.59
CA TRP A 49 -9.18 19.57 -11.17
C TRP A 49 -10.26 20.63 -11.00
N HIS A 50 -10.34 21.28 -9.85
CA HIS A 50 -11.28 22.39 -9.64
C HIS A 50 -10.99 23.56 -10.58
N LEU A 51 -9.72 23.92 -10.74
CA LEU A 51 -9.31 24.99 -11.63
C LEU A 51 -9.57 24.64 -13.10
N CYS A 52 -9.33 23.39 -13.51
CA CYS A 52 -9.67 22.91 -14.85
C CYS A 52 -11.18 22.92 -15.10
N ALA A 53 -11.99 22.53 -14.11
CA ALA A 53 -13.44 22.55 -14.19
C ALA A 53 -13.96 23.99 -14.28
N GLU A 54 -13.38 24.94 -13.54
CA GLU A 54 -13.71 26.37 -13.63
C GLU A 54 -13.41 26.93 -15.02
N LEU A 55 -12.22 26.62 -15.58
CA LEU A 55 -11.89 27.02 -16.95
C LEU A 55 -12.85 26.43 -17.98
N ALA A 56 -13.19 25.15 -17.84
CA ALA A 56 -14.15 24.48 -18.73
C ALA A 56 -15.55 25.12 -18.63
N GLN A 57 -16.00 25.44 -17.42
CA GLN A 57 -17.27 26.12 -17.18
C GLN A 57 -17.29 27.52 -17.78
N ARG A 58 -16.24 28.33 -17.57
CA ARG A 58 -16.12 29.67 -18.16
C ARG A 58 -16.10 29.61 -19.69
N LYS A 59 -15.43 28.60 -20.27
CA LYS A 59 -15.44 28.40 -21.72
C LYS A 59 -16.82 28.01 -22.23
N TRP A 60 -17.53 27.18 -21.49
CA TRP A 60 -18.92 26.83 -21.79
C TRP A 60 -19.85 28.06 -21.72
N ASP A 61 -19.63 28.95 -20.77
CA ASP A 61 -20.40 30.19 -20.64
C ASP A 61 -20.13 31.17 -21.79
N GLU A 62 -18.87 31.34 -22.21
CA GLU A 62 -18.50 32.09 -23.42
C GLU A 62 -19.25 31.54 -24.66
N MET A 63 -19.26 30.21 -24.85
CA MET A 63 -19.97 29.57 -25.96
C MET A 63 -21.50 29.81 -25.93
N ARG A 64 -22.06 30.14 -24.76
CA ARG A 64 -23.47 30.52 -24.58
C ARG A 64 -23.72 32.03 -24.67
N GLY A 65 -22.76 32.81 -25.17
CA GLY A 65 -22.85 34.27 -25.28
C GLY A 65 -22.43 35.02 -24.02
N GLY A 66 -21.78 34.34 -23.07
CA GLY A 66 -21.14 34.97 -21.92
C GLY A 66 -19.85 35.73 -22.28
N PRO A 67 -19.15 36.31 -21.29
CA PRO A 67 -17.93 37.06 -21.52
C PRO A 67 -16.81 36.19 -22.09
N GLU A 68 -15.96 36.79 -22.93
CA GLU A 68 -14.82 36.13 -23.58
C GLU A 68 -13.78 35.60 -22.56
N LEU A 69 -13.42 34.31 -22.67
CA LEU A 69 -12.35 33.72 -21.87
C LEU A 69 -11.00 33.93 -22.57
N LEU A 70 -10.26 34.94 -22.12
CA LEU A 70 -8.92 35.23 -22.62
C LEU A 70 -7.88 34.28 -21.99
N MET A 71 -7.64 33.13 -22.64
CA MET A 71 -6.69 32.11 -22.17
C MET A 71 -5.28 32.66 -21.88
N ALA A 72 -4.83 33.64 -22.67
CA ALA A 72 -3.55 34.33 -22.47
C ALA A 72 -3.45 35.05 -21.10
N LYS A 73 -4.58 35.45 -20.50
CA LYS A 73 -4.64 36.11 -19.18
C LYS A 73 -4.88 35.11 -18.04
N GLU A 74 -5.62 34.04 -18.30
CA GLU A 74 -6.02 33.07 -17.26
C GLU A 74 -4.97 31.99 -17.03
N LEU A 75 -4.32 31.47 -18.08
CA LEU A 75 -3.33 30.40 -17.92
C LEU A 75 -2.08 30.81 -17.11
N PRO A 76 -1.55 32.05 -17.17
CA PRO A 76 -0.49 32.47 -16.27
C PRO A 76 -0.90 32.40 -14.80
N LYS A 77 -2.11 32.86 -14.46
CA LYS A 77 -2.64 32.77 -13.09
C LYS A 77 -2.79 31.32 -12.65
N LEU A 78 -3.29 30.47 -13.54
CA LEU A 78 -3.40 29.05 -13.28
C LEU A 78 -2.02 28.41 -13.07
N ARG A 79 -1.04 28.74 -13.91
CA ARG A 79 0.34 28.26 -13.77
C ARG A 79 0.88 28.60 -12.40
N ASP A 80 0.71 29.86 -11.97
CA ASP A 80 1.26 30.34 -10.71
C ASP A 80 0.56 29.68 -9.52
N ALA A 81 -0.76 29.48 -9.59
CA ALA A 81 -1.52 28.72 -8.62
C ALA A 81 -1.03 27.26 -8.53
N LEU A 82 -0.86 26.58 -9.66
CA LEU A 82 -0.39 25.19 -9.70
C LEU A 82 1.09 25.06 -9.30
N ALA A 83 1.94 26.01 -9.67
CA ALA A 83 3.37 26.00 -9.31
C ALA A 83 3.59 26.22 -7.81
N SER A 84 2.64 26.87 -7.13
CA SER A 84 2.65 27.01 -5.67
C SER A 84 2.27 25.71 -4.93
N GLU A 85 1.65 24.76 -5.63
CA GLU A 85 1.33 23.45 -5.10
C GLU A 85 2.53 22.51 -5.29
N THR A 86 2.97 21.87 -4.21
CA THR A 86 3.98 20.82 -4.32
C THR A 86 3.35 19.57 -4.92
N VAL A 87 3.93 19.02 -5.99
CA VAL A 87 3.59 17.66 -6.45
C VAL A 87 4.87 16.86 -6.61
N PHE A 88 5.18 15.99 -5.63
CA PHE A 88 6.40 15.15 -5.74
C PHE A 88 6.36 13.77 -5.07
N ALA A 89 5.25 13.02 -5.06
CA ALA A 89 5.28 11.59 -4.76
C ALA A 89 5.34 10.73 -6.03
N GLY A 90 6.15 9.66 -5.97
CA GLY A 90 6.24 8.67 -7.04
C GLY A 90 5.02 7.74 -7.12
N LYS A 91 3.87 8.15 -6.57
CA LYS A 91 2.67 7.32 -6.39
C LYS A 91 1.45 7.90 -7.11
N HIS A 92 1.64 8.21 -8.39
CA HIS A 92 0.70 8.94 -9.26
C HIS A 92 -0.75 8.50 -9.11
N LEU A 93 -1.07 7.25 -9.47
CA LEU A 93 -2.45 6.79 -9.44
C LEU A 93 -3.03 6.85 -8.01
N TYR A 94 -2.20 6.68 -6.98
CA TYR A 94 -2.69 6.71 -5.61
C TYR A 94 -3.27 8.08 -5.24
N TYR A 95 -2.51 9.17 -5.39
CA TYR A 95 -3.02 10.49 -5.02
C TYR A 95 -4.12 10.99 -5.98
N TYR A 96 -4.16 10.53 -7.24
CA TYR A 96 -5.31 10.76 -8.13
C TYR A 96 -6.59 10.13 -7.58
N LEU A 97 -6.51 8.89 -7.07
CA LEU A 97 -7.66 8.23 -6.44
C LEU A 97 -8.08 8.95 -5.15
N ILE A 98 -7.13 9.49 -4.38
CA ILE A 98 -7.44 10.30 -3.18
C ILE A 98 -8.15 11.58 -3.58
N ALA A 99 -7.60 12.32 -4.56
CA ALA A 99 -8.20 13.54 -5.09
C ALA A 99 -9.62 13.28 -5.60
N PHE A 100 -9.87 12.12 -6.21
CA PHE A 100 -11.20 11.72 -6.66
C PHE A 100 -12.19 11.56 -5.52
N ILE A 101 -11.76 11.02 -4.38
CA ILE A 101 -12.61 10.95 -3.18
C ILE A 101 -12.80 12.36 -2.59
N MET A 102 -11.77 13.21 -2.62
CA MET A 102 -11.85 14.60 -2.17
C MET A 102 -12.86 15.44 -2.97
N LEU A 103 -13.13 15.12 -4.24
CA LEU A 103 -14.20 15.77 -5.01
C LEU A 103 -15.59 15.65 -4.33
N PHE A 104 -15.82 14.57 -3.58
CA PHE A 104 -17.11 14.32 -2.90
C PHE A 104 -17.09 14.66 -1.41
N THR A 105 -15.90 14.70 -0.81
CA THR A 105 -15.72 14.76 0.66
C THR A 105 -15.03 16.04 1.12
N GLY A 106 -14.52 16.85 0.19
CA GLY A 106 -13.57 17.91 0.46
C GLY A 106 -12.18 17.36 0.79
N PRO A 107 -11.20 18.25 1.04
CA PRO A 107 -9.83 17.88 1.38
C PRO A 107 -9.72 17.36 2.82
N VAL A 108 -10.17 16.13 3.05
CA VAL A 108 -10.15 15.49 4.37
C VAL A 108 -9.14 14.34 4.43
N VAL A 109 -8.44 14.21 5.56
CA VAL A 109 -7.38 13.21 5.77
C VAL A 109 -7.84 11.77 5.52
N TRP A 110 -9.07 11.44 5.92
CA TRP A 110 -9.57 10.07 5.82
C TRP A 110 -9.86 9.62 4.38
N SER A 111 -9.88 10.54 3.39
CA SER A 111 -10.05 10.22 1.97
C SER A 111 -8.98 9.26 1.46
N GLY A 112 -7.73 9.42 1.93
CA GLY A 112 -6.64 8.50 1.60
C GLY A 112 -6.82 7.10 2.18
N ILE A 113 -7.35 7.03 3.40
CA ILE A 113 -7.54 5.78 4.13
C ILE A 113 -8.63 4.93 3.47
N LEU A 114 -9.67 5.57 2.92
CA LEU A 114 -10.79 4.87 2.30
C LEU A 114 -10.35 3.94 1.16
N ILE A 115 -9.35 4.34 0.37
CA ILE A 115 -8.84 3.54 -0.76
C ILE A 115 -8.26 2.22 -0.28
N ASP A 116 -7.31 2.29 0.67
CA ASP A 116 -6.65 1.11 1.22
C ASP A 116 -7.61 0.27 2.06
N ALA A 117 -8.59 0.89 2.73
CA ALA A 117 -9.63 0.19 3.46
C ALA A 117 -10.52 -0.65 2.53
N VAL A 118 -11.01 -0.05 1.44
CA VAL A 118 -11.84 -0.73 0.43
C VAL A 118 -11.06 -1.85 -0.25
N ALA A 119 -9.82 -1.58 -0.68
CA ALA A 119 -8.96 -2.62 -1.23
C ALA A 119 -8.73 -3.75 -0.23
N GLY A 120 -8.54 -3.41 1.04
CA GLY A 120 -8.32 -4.41 2.08
C GLY A 120 -9.54 -5.27 2.39
N ILE A 121 -10.76 -4.73 2.27
CA ILE A 121 -12.01 -5.50 2.32
C ILE A 121 -12.12 -6.40 1.08
N GLY A 122 -11.81 -5.86 -0.11
CA GLY A 122 -11.79 -6.60 -1.37
C GLY A 122 -10.82 -7.78 -1.37
N SER A 123 -9.68 -7.64 -0.71
CA SER A 123 -8.67 -8.70 -0.54
C SER A 123 -9.22 -9.97 0.12
N VAL A 124 -10.24 -9.86 0.99
CA VAL A 124 -10.89 -11.02 1.63
C VAL A 124 -11.60 -11.90 0.60
N TRP A 125 -12.35 -11.30 -0.31
CA TRP A 125 -13.03 -12.02 -1.39
C TRP A 125 -12.04 -12.58 -2.41
N LEU A 126 -11.06 -11.77 -2.76
CA LEU A 126 -10.10 -12.11 -3.79
C LEU A 126 -9.18 -13.26 -3.36
N ILE A 127 -8.69 -13.26 -2.12
CA ILE A 127 -7.88 -14.37 -1.61
C ILE A 127 -8.69 -15.66 -1.51
N TYR A 128 -9.97 -15.59 -1.11
CA TYR A 128 -10.86 -16.75 -1.14
C TYR A 128 -10.99 -17.30 -2.57
N ALA A 129 -11.28 -16.43 -3.54
CA ALA A 129 -11.46 -16.83 -4.94
C ALA A 129 -10.18 -17.45 -5.51
N PHE A 130 -9.02 -16.84 -5.21
CA PHE A 130 -7.71 -17.30 -5.61
C PHE A 130 -7.40 -18.68 -5.03
N VAL A 131 -7.44 -18.84 -3.71
CA VAL A 131 -7.08 -20.09 -3.02
C VAL A 131 -8.10 -21.19 -3.32
N LYS A 132 -9.39 -20.88 -3.43
CA LYS A 132 -10.42 -21.84 -3.86
C LYS A 132 -10.10 -22.45 -5.22
N ARG A 133 -9.68 -21.63 -6.19
CA ARG A 133 -9.38 -22.09 -7.55
C ARG A 133 -8.00 -22.72 -7.66
N LEU A 134 -7.09 -22.34 -6.76
CA LEU A 134 -5.75 -22.92 -6.67
C LEU A 134 -5.77 -24.31 -6.03
N TYR A 135 -6.51 -24.48 -4.93
CA TYR A 135 -6.48 -25.67 -4.09
C TYR A 135 -7.87 -26.22 -3.75
N SER A 136 -8.57 -25.62 -2.77
CA SER A 136 -9.86 -26.11 -2.28
C SER A 136 -10.72 -24.98 -1.70
N GLN A 137 -12.04 -25.19 -1.67
CA GLN A 137 -12.99 -24.23 -1.10
C GLN A 137 -12.78 -24.00 0.40
N ARG A 138 -12.37 -25.03 1.16
CA ARG A 138 -12.11 -24.93 2.60
C ARG A 138 -10.86 -24.09 2.86
N ALA A 139 -9.77 -24.37 2.15
CA ALA A 139 -8.56 -23.54 2.20
C ALA A 139 -8.86 -22.08 1.82
N GLY A 140 -9.71 -21.85 0.82
CA GLY A 140 -10.13 -20.49 0.48
C GLY A 140 -10.82 -19.76 1.64
N LEU A 141 -11.71 -20.43 2.37
CA LEU A 141 -12.39 -19.83 3.51
C LEU A 141 -11.43 -19.56 4.68
N ILE A 142 -10.50 -20.48 4.95
CA ILE A 142 -9.48 -20.29 5.98
C ILE A 142 -8.60 -19.08 5.63
N ALA A 143 -8.15 -18.98 4.37
CA ALA A 143 -7.33 -17.85 3.92
C ALA A 143 -8.07 -16.51 4.06
N ALA A 144 -9.35 -16.46 3.69
CA ALA A 144 -10.17 -15.26 3.89
C ALA A 144 -10.32 -14.89 5.37
N GLY A 145 -10.56 -15.86 6.25
CA GLY A 145 -10.62 -15.62 7.69
C GLY A 145 -9.32 -15.05 8.24
N ILE A 146 -8.17 -15.62 7.87
CA ILE A 146 -6.85 -15.11 8.25
C ILE A 146 -6.67 -13.66 7.76
N THR A 147 -6.95 -13.37 6.49
CA THR A 147 -6.84 -12.01 5.93
C THR A 147 -7.79 -11.00 6.59
N THR A 148 -9.01 -11.42 6.95
CA THR A 148 -9.98 -10.55 7.65
C THR A 148 -9.41 -10.08 8.98
N PHE A 149 -8.85 -11.00 9.77
CA PHE A 149 -8.41 -10.74 11.14
C PHE A 149 -6.92 -10.42 11.27
N SER A 150 -6.11 -10.50 10.22
CA SER A 150 -4.69 -10.14 10.24
C SER A 150 -4.49 -8.67 10.64
N ALA A 151 -3.90 -8.43 11.81
CA ALA A 151 -3.62 -7.08 12.29
C ALA A 151 -2.57 -6.38 11.43
N TYR A 152 -1.62 -7.10 10.84
CA TYR A 152 -0.68 -6.55 9.86
C TYR A 152 -1.43 -6.00 8.64
N HIS A 153 -2.32 -6.81 8.05
CA HIS A 153 -3.07 -6.38 6.90
C HIS A 153 -4.06 -5.26 7.24
N VAL A 154 -4.72 -5.29 8.41
CA VAL A 154 -5.61 -4.22 8.88
C VAL A 154 -4.84 -2.92 9.10
N PHE A 155 -3.65 -2.98 9.72
CA PHE A 155 -2.80 -1.82 9.97
C PHE A 155 -2.55 -1.05 8.68
N TYR A 156 -2.05 -1.70 7.63
CA TYR A 156 -1.80 -1.03 6.35
C TYR A 156 -3.05 -0.74 5.52
N SER A 157 -4.20 -1.36 5.83
CA SER A 157 -5.49 -1.00 5.22
C SER A 157 -6.13 0.24 5.87
N ARG A 158 -5.56 0.75 6.98
CA ARG A 158 -6.07 1.92 7.74
C ARG A 158 -5.14 3.13 7.65
N ARG A 159 -4.25 3.17 6.66
CA ARG A 159 -3.15 4.13 6.55
C ARG A 159 -3.08 4.62 5.11
N VAL A 160 -2.57 5.83 4.91
CA VAL A 160 -2.45 6.43 3.57
C VAL A 160 -1.11 6.03 2.94
N TYR A 161 -0.88 4.74 2.66
CA TYR A 161 0.39 4.30 2.05
C TYR A 161 0.24 3.70 0.64
N GLY A 162 -0.96 3.31 0.25
CA GLY A 162 -1.23 2.61 -1.01
C GLY A 162 -0.79 1.15 -1.01
N THR A 163 -0.41 0.59 0.14
CA THR A 163 0.17 -0.77 0.20
C THR A 163 -0.90 -1.85 0.16
N ALA A 164 -2.08 -1.61 0.73
CA ALA A 164 -3.19 -2.56 0.69
C ALA A 164 -3.80 -2.64 -0.72
N ILE A 165 -3.97 -1.50 -1.41
CA ILE A 165 -4.41 -1.48 -2.81
C ILE A 165 -3.43 -2.17 -3.76
N ILE A 166 -2.12 -2.00 -3.55
CA ILE A 166 -1.11 -2.73 -4.33
C ILE A 166 -1.23 -4.25 -4.10
N ALA A 167 -1.30 -4.68 -2.84
CA ALA A 167 -1.43 -6.11 -2.52
C ALA A 167 -2.70 -6.72 -3.13
N PHE A 168 -3.81 -5.97 -3.10
CA PHE A 168 -5.07 -6.34 -3.74
C PHE A 168 -4.92 -6.46 -5.26
N LEU A 169 -4.41 -5.44 -5.95
CA LEU A 169 -4.26 -5.42 -7.41
C LEU A 169 -3.25 -6.48 -7.89
N PHE A 170 -2.16 -6.70 -7.15
CA PHE A 170 -1.17 -7.70 -7.51
C PHE A 170 -1.74 -9.12 -7.35
N MET A 171 -2.51 -9.36 -6.28
CA MET A 171 -3.28 -10.58 -6.14
C MET A 171 -4.31 -10.75 -7.26
N ALA A 172 -4.93 -9.65 -7.74
CA ALA A 172 -5.87 -9.68 -8.85
C ALA A 172 -5.16 -10.07 -10.16
N ALA A 173 -3.95 -9.54 -10.40
CA ALA A 173 -3.10 -9.94 -11.51
C ALA A 173 -2.82 -11.46 -11.50
N LEU A 174 -2.38 -12.00 -10.35
CA LEU A 174 -2.13 -13.43 -10.19
C LEU A 174 -3.41 -14.28 -10.33
N TYR A 175 -4.54 -13.77 -9.86
CA TYR A 175 -5.84 -14.42 -10.04
C TYR A 175 -6.24 -14.48 -11.53
N CYS A 176 -6.08 -13.37 -12.26
CA CYS A 176 -6.32 -13.32 -13.71
C CYS A 176 -5.39 -14.27 -14.47
N HIS A 177 -4.11 -14.34 -14.09
CA HIS A 177 -3.18 -15.32 -14.65
C HIS A 177 -3.64 -16.77 -14.38
N LEU A 178 -4.04 -17.07 -13.14
CA LEU A 178 -4.59 -18.39 -12.77
C LEU A 178 -5.88 -18.71 -13.55
N ARG A 179 -6.75 -17.72 -13.78
CA ARG A 179 -7.94 -17.85 -14.63
C ARG A 179 -7.57 -18.20 -16.06
N ALA A 180 -6.59 -17.51 -16.66
CA ALA A 180 -6.12 -17.82 -18.01
C ALA A 180 -5.61 -19.26 -18.13
N VAL A 181 -4.80 -19.71 -17.15
CA VAL A 181 -4.29 -21.09 -17.12
C VAL A 181 -5.44 -22.10 -17.02
N ARG A 182 -6.44 -21.83 -16.18
CA ARG A 182 -7.59 -22.74 -16.01
C ARG A 182 -8.52 -22.75 -17.22
N CYS A 183 -8.78 -21.58 -17.83
CA CYS A 183 -9.57 -21.50 -19.07
C CYS A 183 -8.98 -22.42 -20.14
N ARG A 184 -7.65 -22.50 -20.25
CA ARG A 184 -6.99 -23.43 -21.17
C ARG A 184 -7.21 -24.90 -20.80
N ASP A 185 -7.11 -25.24 -19.51
CA ASP A 185 -7.34 -26.63 -19.07
C ASP A 185 -8.78 -27.08 -19.29
N ASP A 186 -9.73 -26.17 -19.07
CA ASP A 186 -11.16 -26.42 -19.11
C ASP A 186 -11.70 -26.38 -20.56
N GLY A 187 -10.84 -26.28 -21.59
CA GLY A 187 -11.24 -26.21 -23.00
C GLY A 187 -11.87 -24.86 -23.42
N GLY A 188 -11.67 -23.80 -22.64
CA GLY A 188 -12.19 -22.46 -22.90
C GLY A 188 -11.55 -21.79 -24.13
N SER A 189 -12.24 -20.78 -24.67
CA SER A 189 -11.80 -20.08 -25.89
C SER A 189 -10.47 -19.35 -25.72
N ILE A 190 -9.67 -19.33 -26.80
CA ILE A 190 -8.39 -18.60 -26.83
C ILE A 190 -8.57 -17.10 -26.57
N ARG A 191 -9.70 -16.53 -26.99
CA ARG A 191 -10.07 -15.14 -26.73
C ARG A 191 -10.23 -14.88 -25.24
N SER A 192 -10.95 -15.76 -24.53
CA SER A 192 -11.12 -15.64 -23.07
C SER A 192 -9.77 -15.76 -22.36
N GLN A 193 -8.93 -16.71 -22.77
CA GLN A 193 -7.59 -16.87 -22.21
C GLN A 193 -6.74 -15.60 -22.39
N ARG A 194 -6.71 -15.02 -23.59
CA ARG A 194 -5.96 -13.79 -23.88
C ARG A 194 -6.48 -12.60 -23.07
N LEU A 195 -7.81 -12.45 -22.96
CA LEU A 195 -8.42 -11.39 -22.16
C LEU A 195 -7.97 -11.46 -20.69
N TRP A 196 -7.91 -12.65 -20.10
CA TRP A 196 -7.41 -12.83 -18.74
C TRP A 196 -5.91 -12.49 -18.60
N LEU A 197 -5.09 -12.74 -19.61
CA LEU A 197 -3.67 -12.37 -19.60
C LEU A 197 -3.47 -10.86 -19.77
N VAL A 198 -4.28 -10.20 -20.61
CA VAL A 198 -4.29 -8.73 -20.73
C VAL A 198 -4.74 -8.11 -19.40
N ALA A 199 -5.80 -8.64 -18.77
CA ALA A 199 -6.24 -8.18 -17.45
C ALA A 199 -5.16 -8.39 -16.37
N CYS A 200 -4.44 -9.52 -16.41
CA CYS A 200 -3.28 -9.74 -15.55
C CYS A 200 -2.23 -8.64 -15.71
N GLY A 201 -1.87 -8.32 -16.95
CA GLY A 201 -0.97 -7.21 -17.26
C GLY A 201 -1.50 -5.88 -16.74
N ALA A 202 -2.76 -5.56 -16.99
CA ALA A 202 -3.38 -4.31 -16.60
C ALA A 202 -3.35 -4.09 -15.08
N PHE A 203 -3.71 -5.11 -14.29
CA PHE A 203 -3.62 -5.00 -12.83
C PHE A 203 -2.17 -4.83 -12.34
N ALA A 204 -1.20 -5.48 -12.98
CA ALA A 204 0.23 -5.28 -12.66
C ALA A 204 0.71 -3.86 -13.05
N GLY A 205 0.24 -3.31 -14.18
CA GLY A 205 0.51 -1.94 -14.60
C GLY A 205 -0.05 -0.93 -13.61
N LEU A 206 -1.29 -1.14 -13.14
CA LEU A 206 -1.90 -0.32 -12.10
C LEU A 206 -1.10 -0.37 -10.79
N CYS A 207 -0.60 -1.54 -10.38
CA CYS A 207 0.29 -1.64 -9.21
C CYS A 207 1.54 -0.75 -9.36
N PHE A 208 2.17 -0.80 -10.54
CA PHE A 208 3.37 -0.04 -10.85
C PHE A 208 3.11 1.48 -10.82
N ILE A 209 1.96 1.94 -11.30
CA ILE A 209 1.62 3.38 -11.29
C ILE A 209 1.28 3.87 -9.87
N ILE A 210 0.66 3.03 -9.04
CA ILE A 210 0.42 3.36 -7.62
C ILE A 210 1.74 3.42 -6.85
N ASN A 211 2.69 2.53 -7.11
CA ASN A 211 4.03 2.62 -6.54
C ASN A 211 5.05 1.89 -7.43
N PHE A 212 5.94 2.66 -8.05
CA PHE A 212 6.96 2.10 -8.95
C PHE A 212 7.93 1.14 -8.25
N GLN A 213 8.09 1.22 -6.92
CA GLN A 213 8.91 0.29 -6.13
C GLN A 213 8.43 -1.16 -6.26
N ILE A 214 7.18 -1.36 -6.70
CA ILE A 214 6.55 -2.65 -6.95
C ILE A 214 6.99 -3.27 -8.28
N ALA A 215 7.79 -2.58 -9.10
CA ALA A 215 8.47 -3.18 -10.26
C ALA A 215 9.20 -4.49 -9.89
N VAL A 216 9.65 -4.59 -8.65
CA VAL A 216 10.25 -5.78 -8.03
C VAL A 216 9.32 -7.01 -7.94
N LEU A 217 8.00 -6.84 -8.06
CA LEU A 217 7.03 -7.92 -8.15
C LEU A 217 6.85 -8.43 -9.59
N LEU A 218 7.30 -7.70 -10.62
CA LEU A 218 7.19 -8.16 -12.01
C LEU A 218 7.93 -9.48 -12.28
N PRO A 219 9.12 -9.76 -11.70
CA PRO A 219 9.75 -11.06 -11.78
C PRO A 219 8.87 -12.21 -11.25
N VAL A 220 7.98 -11.96 -10.29
CA VAL A 220 7.01 -12.98 -9.82
C VAL A 220 6.10 -13.39 -10.96
N LEU A 221 5.49 -12.43 -11.67
CA LEU A 221 4.59 -12.71 -12.79
C LEU A 221 5.32 -13.42 -13.92
N ALA A 222 6.54 -12.95 -14.25
CA ALA A 222 7.37 -13.57 -15.28
C ALA A 222 7.69 -15.04 -14.92
N LEU A 223 8.15 -15.31 -13.70
CA LEU A 223 8.49 -16.66 -13.27
C LEU A 223 7.27 -17.58 -13.14
N VAL A 224 6.15 -17.08 -12.60
CA VAL A 224 4.89 -17.84 -12.57
C VAL A 224 4.44 -18.18 -13.99
N HIS A 225 4.53 -17.23 -14.93
CA HIS A 225 4.19 -17.47 -16.33
C HIS A 225 5.13 -18.53 -16.96
N VAL A 226 6.44 -18.35 -16.86
CA VAL A 226 7.45 -19.28 -17.39
C VAL A 226 7.26 -20.69 -16.81
N PHE A 227 7.18 -20.84 -15.49
CA PHE A 227 7.04 -22.16 -14.87
C PHE A 227 5.72 -22.83 -15.21
N THR A 228 4.62 -22.08 -15.32
CA THR A 228 3.36 -22.66 -15.77
C THR A 228 3.40 -23.09 -17.24
N CYS A 229 4.02 -22.30 -18.12
CA CYS A 229 4.26 -22.62 -19.53
C CYS A 229 5.07 -23.91 -19.69
N VAL A 230 6.23 -23.99 -19.05
CA VAL A 230 7.10 -25.18 -19.11
C VAL A 230 6.40 -26.41 -18.54
N ARG A 231 5.70 -26.26 -17.42
CA ARG A 231 5.14 -27.42 -16.70
C ARG A 231 3.83 -27.94 -17.28
N PHE A 232 2.98 -27.06 -17.83
CA PHE A 232 1.60 -27.37 -18.23
C PHE A 232 1.29 -27.09 -19.71
N GLY A 233 2.21 -26.52 -20.49
CA GLY A 233 1.98 -26.10 -21.88
C GLY A 233 1.72 -27.21 -22.90
N GLY A 234 1.89 -28.49 -22.52
CA GLY A 234 1.78 -29.63 -23.43
C GLY A 234 0.51 -30.48 -23.34
N GLY A 235 -0.34 -30.27 -22.34
CA GLY A 235 -1.37 -31.26 -21.97
C GLY A 235 -2.47 -31.48 -23.01
N THR A 236 -3.02 -30.41 -23.59
CA THR A 236 -4.20 -30.51 -24.46
C THR A 236 -3.90 -30.93 -25.90
N ALA A 237 -2.72 -30.62 -26.44
CA ALA A 237 -2.37 -30.99 -27.82
C ALA A 237 -2.12 -32.50 -27.96
N ALA A 238 -1.58 -33.15 -26.92
CA ALA A 238 -1.35 -34.58 -26.89
C ALA A 238 -2.66 -35.40 -26.81
N GLU A 239 -3.72 -34.85 -26.21
CA GLU A 239 -5.03 -35.51 -26.11
C GLU A 239 -5.85 -35.42 -27.42
N ILE A 240 -5.57 -34.44 -28.30
CA ILE A 240 -6.33 -34.20 -29.55
C ILE A 240 -5.64 -34.87 -30.77
N GLY A 241 -4.55 -35.63 -30.56
CA GLY A 241 -3.84 -36.31 -31.66
C GLY A 241 -3.12 -35.35 -32.63
N CYS A 242 -3.02 -34.06 -32.30
CA CYS A 242 -2.18 -33.14 -33.07
C CYS A 242 -0.71 -33.48 -32.82
N THR A 243 0.01 -33.82 -33.89
CA THR A 243 1.46 -34.12 -33.90
C THR A 243 2.34 -32.91 -33.61
N GLU A 244 1.77 -31.74 -33.27
CA GLU A 244 2.57 -30.58 -32.92
C GLU A 244 3.35 -30.86 -31.63
N SER A 245 4.68 -30.78 -31.72
CA SER A 245 5.54 -31.09 -30.59
C SER A 245 5.18 -30.22 -29.39
N ARG A 246 5.06 -30.84 -28.21
CA ARG A 246 4.80 -30.19 -26.92
C ARG A 246 5.62 -28.93 -26.68
N THR A 247 6.86 -28.91 -27.20
CA THR A 247 7.78 -27.77 -27.15
C THR A 247 7.24 -26.56 -27.93
N LYS A 248 6.76 -26.74 -29.15
CA LYS A 248 6.22 -25.64 -29.98
C LYS A 248 4.98 -25.01 -29.35
N ALA A 249 4.03 -25.82 -28.86
CA ALA A 249 2.84 -25.32 -28.19
C ALA A 249 3.16 -24.57 -26.88
N SER A 250 4.16 -25.04 -26.12
CA SER A 250 4.61 -24.37 -24.89
C SER A 250 5.31 -23.04 -25.20
N LEU A 251 6.14 -22.99 -26.25
CA LEU A 251 6.84 -21.78 -26.69
C LEU A 251 5.86 -20.73 -27.22
N ARG A 252 4.87 -21.13 -28.05
CA ARG A 252 3.80 -20.25 -28.53
C ARG A 252 3.02 -19.62 -27.37
N TRP A 253 2.70 -20.42 -26.33
CA TRP A 253 2.00 -19.89 -25.16
C TRP A 253 2.88 -18.98 -24.31
N LEU A 254 4.17 -19.31 -24.15
CA LEU A 254 5.12 -18.45 -23.44
C LEU A 254 5.25 -17.08 -24.10
N ILE A 255 5.48 -17.04 -25.42
CA ILE A 255 5.66 -15.80 -26.16
C ILE A 255 4.34 -15.05 -26.28
N GLY A 256 3.29 -15.69 -26.81
CA GLY A 256 2.01 -15.04 -27.03
C GLY A 256 1.31 -14.64 -25.74
N GLY A 257 1.44 -15.45 -24.69
CA GLY A 257 0.92 -15.14 -23.35
C GLY A 257 1.70 -14.02 -22.68
N GLY A 258 3.04 -14.06 -22.76
CA GLY A 258 3.91 -12.99 -22.31
C GLY A 258 3.59 -11.65 -22.98
N LEU A 259 3.42 -11.63 -24.30
CA LEU A 259 3.00 -10.44 -25.05
C LEU A 259 1.65 -9.89 -24.58
N CYS A 260 0.66 -10.76 -24.30
CA CYS A 260 -0.63 -10.31 -23.76
C CYS A 260 -0.48 -9.63 -22.38
N VAL A 261 0.36 -10.20 -21.50
CA VAL A 261 0.64 -9.61 -20.18
C VAL A 261 1.39 -8.29 -20.34
N LEU A 262 2.38 -8.20 -21.24
CA LEU A 262 3.13 -6.97 -21.48
C LEU A 262 2.26 -5.86 -22.07
N LEU A 263 1.41 -6.17 -23.05
CA LEU A 263 0.45 -5.21 -23.61
C LEU A 263 -0.53 -4.72 -22.54
N GLY A 264 -1.05 -5.63 -21.72
CA GLY A 264 -1.87 -5.27 -20.58
C GLY A 264 -1.15 -4.37 -19.59
N PHE A 265 0.13 -4.64 -19.30
CA PHE A 265 0.94 -3.85 -18.37
C PHE A 265 1.23 -2.44 -18.90
N ALA A 266 1.55 -2.31 -20.18
CA ALA A 266 1.84 -1.03 -20.82
C ALA A 266 0.60 -0.14 -20.93
N MET A 267 -0.61 -0.71 -21.07
CA MET A 267 -1.83 0.04 -21.31
C MET A 267 -2.14 1.07 -20.20
N PRO A 268 -2.24 0.73 -18.90
CA PRO A 268 -2.45 1.72 -17.84
C PRO A 268 -1.37 2.80 -17.80
N ILE A 269 -0.11 2.44 -18.08
CA ILE A 269 1.02 3.38 -18.06
C ILE A 269 0.87 4.40 -19.18
N ALA A 270 0.59 3.92 -20.40
CA ALA A 270 0.32 4.77 -21.54
C ALA A 270 -0.91 5.66 -21.31
N CYS A 271 -1.97 5.15 -20.68
CA CYS A 271 -3.13 5.95 -20.32
C CYS A 271 -2.80 7.05 -19.30
N MET A 272 -2.00 6.75 -18.27
CA MET A 272 -1.59 7.74 -17.27
C MET A 272 -0.69 8.83 -17.87
N GLU A 273 0.23 8.42 -18.73
CA GLU A 273 1.10 9.34 -19.46
C GLU A 273 0.27 10.23 -20.40
N ALA A 274 -0.61 9.63 -21.21
CA ALA A 274 -1.51 10.33 -22.11
C ALA A 274 -2.42 11.36 -21.39
N ALA A 275 -2.86 11.06 -20.16
CA ALA A 275 -3.73 11.94 -19.38
C ALA A 275 -3.10 13.30 -19.03
N SER A 276 -1.77 13.41 -19.06
CA SER A 276 -1.06 14.67 -18.74
C SER A 276 -0.95 15.61 -19.96
N TYR A 277 -1.02 15.07 -21.18
CA TYR A 277 -0.78 15.84 -22.41
C TYR A 277 -1.80 16.94 -22.71
N PRO A 278 -3.11 16.77 -22.47
CA PRO A 278 -4.07 17.85 -22.75
C PRO A 278 -3.69 19.16 -22.03
N LEU A 279 -3.30 19.08 -20.76
CA LEU A 279 -2.85 20.25 -20.00
C LEU A 279 -1.52 20.77 -20.52
N ILE A 280 -0.54 19.90 -20.78
CA ILE A 280 0.75 20.32 -21.34
C ILE A 280 0.56 21.08 -22.66
N LEU A 281 -0.27 20.58 -23.56
CA LEU A 281 -0.58 21.23 -24.83
C LEU A 281 -1.31 22.56 -24.62
N LEU A 282 -2.24 22.61 -23.65
CA LEU A 282 -2.96 23.84 -23.30
C LEU A 282 -2.01 24.94 -22.84
N PHE A 283 -1.11 24.66 -21.90
CA PHE A 283 -0.11 25.63 -21.42
C PHE A 283 0.88 26.03 -22.53
N ARG A 284 1.37 25.06 -23.30
CA ARG A 284 2.31 25.31 -24.41
C ARG A 284 1.71 26.18 -25.51
N SER A 285 0.39 26.11 -25.73
CA SER A 285 -0.29 26.98 -26.70
C SER A 285 -0.15 28.48 -26.39
N GLN A 286 0.16 28.83 -25.13
CA GLN A 286 0.40 30.21 -24.67
C GLN A 286 1.87 30.48 -24.33
N GLY A 287 2.79 29.61 -24.76
CA GLY A 287 4.21 29.73 -24.43
C GLY A 287 4.54 29.48 -22.95
N LEU A 288 3.64 28.84 -22.20
CA LEU A 288 3.82 28.52 -20.79
C LEU A 288 4.27 27.07 -20.61
N GLN A 289 5.03 26.83 -19.54
CA GLN A 289 5.34 25.48 -19.07
C GLN A 289 4.24 25.02 -18.09
N TYR A 290 3.78 23.79 -18.28
CA TYR A 290 2.91 23.14 -17.30
C TYR A 290 3.75 22.76 -16.07
N PRO A 291 3.37 23.18 -14.85
CA PRO A 291 4.25 23.06 -13.68
C PRO A 291 4.34 21.63 -13.11
N HIS A 292 3.44 20.72 -13.49
CA HIS A 292 3.52 19.32 -13.07
C HIS A 292 4.17 18.47 -14.17
N GLY A 293 5.09 17.58 -13.78
CA GLY A 293 5.72 16.64 -14.72
C GLY A 293 4.75 15.55 -15.19
N THR A 294 5.07 14.90 -16.31
CA THR A 294 4.36 13.68 -16.73
C THR A 294 4.65 12.51 -15.80
N PHE A 295 3.89 11.42 -15.92
CA PHE A 295 4.13 10.21 -15.13
C PHE A 295 5.55 9.68 -15.35
N LEU A 296 6.00 9.61 -16.60
CA LEU A 296 7.35 9.14 -16.92
C LEU A 296 8.44 10.09 -16.43
N GLU A 297 8.24 11.41 -16.56
CA GLU A 297 9.19 12.41 -16.04
C GLU A 297 9.37 12.30 -14.52
N LEU A 298 8.29 12.07 -13.79
CA LEU A 298 8.31 11.97 -12.33
C LEU A 298 8.80 10.60 -11.81
N VAL A 299 8.61 9.52 -12.58
CA VAL A 299 9.05 8.17 -12.18
C VAL A 299 10.51 7.90 -12.55
N THR A 300 11.01 8.44 -13.67
CA THR A 300 12.35 8.13 -14.20
C THR A 300 13.48 8.41 -13.19
N PRO A 301 13.56 9.59 -12.53
CA PRO A 301 14.61 9.86 -11.55
C PRO A 301 14.51 8.96 -10.30
N LYS A 302 13.29 8.52 -9.95
CA LYS A 302 13.10 7.65 -8.78
C LYS A 302 13.57 6.24 -9.07
N LEU A 303 13.28 5.71 -10.27
CA LEU A 303 13.78 4.40 -10.69
C LEU A 303 15.30 4.34 -10.63
N THR A 304 16.01 5.39 -11.06
CA THR A 304 17.47 5.44 -11.02
C THR A 304 18.00 5.57 -9.59
N SER A 305 17.37 6.40 -8.74
CA SER A 305 17.80 6.57 -7.34
C SER A 305 17.75 5.29 -6.51
N HIS A 306 16.77 4.40 -6.75
CA HIS A 306 16.61 3.16 -5.99
C HIS A 306 17.52 2.01 -6.41
N LEU A 307 18.30 2.18 -7.48
CA LEU A 307 19.32 1.21 -7.89
C LEU A 307 20.54 1.25 -6.95
N GLY A 308 20.77 2.36 -6.24
CA GLY A 308 21.97 2.56 -5.40
C GLY A 308 21.89 2.02 -3.96
N HIS A 309 20.74 1.51 -3.49
CA HIS A 309 20.65 1.04 -2.11
C HIS A 309 21.48 -0.22 -1.87
N ALA A 310 22.24 -0.20 -0.77
CA ALA A 310 23.06 -1.33 -0.34
C ALA A 310 22.21 -2.57 -0.02
N PHE A 311 22.79 -3.74 -0.30
CA PHE A 311 22.22 -5.03 0.03
C PHE A 311 22.61 -5.42 1.47
N TYR A 312 21.63 -5.74 2.31
CA TYR A 312 21.84 -6.17 3.70
C TYR A 312 21.35 -7.60 3.92
N TRP A 313 22.28 -8.56 4.06
CA TRP A 313 21.93 -9.94 4.45
C TRP A 313 21.24 -10.00 5.83
N SER A 314 21.53 -9.06 6.73
CA SER A 314 20.85 -8.99 8.02
C SER A 314 19.36 -8.65 7.89
N GLY A 315 18.87 -8.14 6.75
CA GLY A 315 17.46 -7.78 6.58
C GLY A 315 16.50 -8.97 6.48
N PHE A 316 17.00 -10.21 6.36
CA PHE A 316 16.18 -11.43 6.46
C PHE A 316 15.46 -11.59 7.80
N VAL A 317 15.93 -10.89 8.85
CA VAL A 317 15.26 -10.86 10.15
C VAL A 317 14.04 -9.93 10.18
N LEU A 318 13.89 -9.04 9.19
CA LEU A 318 12.86 -8.00 9.20
C LEU A 318 11.45 -8.57 9.01
N LEU A 319 11.24 -9.50 8.08
CA LEU A 319 9.91 -10.12 7.92
C LEU A 319 9.48 -10.87 9.21
N PRO A 320 10.30 -11.75 9.80
CA PRO A 320 10.02 -12.35 11.10
C PRO A 320 9.72 -11.31 12.19
N PHE A 321 10.51 -10.24 12.25
CA PHE A 321 10.32 -9.15 13.20
C PHE A 321 8.95 -8.49 13.02
N PHE A 322 8.60 -8.04 11.82
CA PHE A 322 7.31 -7.37 11.59
C PHE A 322 6.11 -8.31 11.75
N ILE A 323 6.23 -9.59 11.41
CA ILE A 323 5.19 -10.58 11.75
C ILE A 323 5.04 -10.67 13.28
N SER A 324 6.13 -10.71 14.04
CA SER A 324 6.05 -10.75 15.50
C SER A 324 5.45 -9.48 16.12
N VAL A 325 5.72 -8.31 15.54
CA VAL A 325 5.20 -7.02 16.00
C VAL A 325 3.72 -6.84 15.66
N LEU A 326 3.30 -7.24 14.47
CA LEU A 326 1.96 -6.94 13.97
C LEU A 326 0.96 -8.09 14.18
N GLU A 327 1.41 -9.34 14.16
CA GLU A 327 0.55 -10.52 14.35
C GLU A 327 0.83 -11.25 15.68
N GLY A 328 1.98 -10.97 16.30
CA GLY A 328 2.45 -11.62 17.53
C GLY A 328 3.29 -12.89 17.30
N MET A 329 3.93 -13.35 18.37
CA MET A 329 4.80 -14.53 18.36
C MET A 329 4.13 -15.83 17.89
N PRO A 330 2.86 -16.15 18.24
CA PRO A 330 2.22 -17.36 17.75
C PRO A 330 2.11 -17.41 16.21
N ALA A 331 1.82 -16.26 15.58
CA ALA A 331 1.75 -16.16 14.14
C ALA A 331 3.13 -16.36 13.49
N LEU A 332 4.20 -15.85 14.10
CA LEU A 332 5.56 -16.11 13.64
C LEU A 332 5.90 -17.61 13.69
N VAL A 333 5.61 -18.28 14.81
CA VAL A 333 5.82 -19.73 14.95
C VAL A 333 5.05 -20.49 13.88
N LEU A 334 3.79 -20.10 13.63
CA LEU A 334 2.97 -20.67 12.57
C LEU A 334 3.62 -20.48 11.18
N CYS A 335 4.14 -19.29 10.89
CA CYS A 335 4.79 -18.97 9.62
C CYS A 335 6.09 -19.76 9.38
N VAL A 336 6.79 -20.16 10.44
CA VAL A 336 8.02 -20.97 10.34
C VAL A 336 7.70 -22.48 10.31
N ALA A 337 6.82 -22.94 11.20
CA ALA A 337 6.51 -24.36 11.35
C ALA A 337 5.65 -24.90 10.20
N LEU A 338 4.69 -24.11 9.71
CA LEU A 338 3.73 -24.61 8.72
C LEU A 338 4.33 -24.86 7.33
N PRO A 339 5.25 -24.06 6.75
CA PRO A 339 5.89 -24.40 5.48
C PRO A 339 6.57 -25.78 5.50
N ILE A 340 7.23 -26.14 6.60
CA ILE A 340 7.84 -27.46 6.79
C ILE A 340 6.75 -28.53 6.81
N LEU A 341 5.69 -28.30 7.60
CA LEU A 341 4.55 -29.21 7.66
C LEU A 341 3.81 -29.30 6.31
N ALA A 342 3.75 -28.22 5.55
CA ALA A 342 3.16 -28.12 4.21
C ALA A 342 3.86 -29.07 3.25
N LEU A 343 5.18 -29.00 3.21
CA LEU A 343 5.99 -29.81 2.31
C LEU A 343 5.81 -31.30 2.62
N ILE A 344 5.73 -31.65 3.90
CA ILE A 344 5.49 -33.03 4.36
C ILE A 344 4.06 -33.48 4.04
N THR A 345 3.06 -32.65 4.32
CA THR A 345 1.64 -33.00 4.16
C THR A 345 1.21 -33.01 2.70
N LEU A 346 1.60 -32.00 1.91
CA LEU A 346 1.30 -31.92 0.48
C LEU A 346 1.80 -33.15 -0.27
N ARG A 347 2.98 -33.69 0.08
CA ARG A 347 3.50 -34.95 -0.50
C ARG A 347 2.53 -36.12 -0.33
N LYS A 348 1.84 -36.18 0.81
CA LYS A 348 0.94 -37.28 1.23
C LYS A 348 -0.54 -37.04 0.93
N THR A 349 -0.92 -35.89 0.37
CA THR A 349 -2.32 -35.61 0.01
C THR A 349 -2.74 -36.30 -1.29
N THR A 350 -4.03 -36.63 -1.40
CA THR A 350 -4.70 -37.14 -2.62
C THR A 350 -4.85 -36.09 -3.72
N VAL A 351 -4.41 -34.85 -3.46
CA VAL A 351 -4.47 -33.75 -4.43
C VAL A 351 -3.64 -34.09 -5.66
N SER A 352 -4.23 -33.86 -6.84
CA SER A 352 -3.56 -34.15 -8.11
C SER A 352 -2.18 -33.49 -8.20
N ARG A 353 -1.23 -34.19 -8.85
CA ARG A 353 0.14 -33.67 -9.07
C ARG A 353 0.13 -32.30 -9.73
N ARG A 354 -0.85 -32.03 -10.61
CA ARG A 354 -1.05 -30.76 -11.31
C ARG A 354 -1.43 -29.63 -10.35
N THR A 355 -2.42 -29.86 -9.48
CA THR A 355 -2.87 -28.89 -8.47
C THR A 355 -1.75 -28.57 -7.47
N ARG A 356 -1.01 -29.60 -7.03
CA ARG A 356 0.14 -29.43 -6.13
C ARG A 356 1.23 -28.57 -6.76
N ALA A 357 1.63 -28.88 -8.00
CA ALA A 357 2.65 -28.12 -8.72
C ALA A 357 2.24 -26.65 -8.91
N ARG A 358 0.97 -26.38 -9.24
CA ARG A 358 0.46 -24.99 -9.34
C ARG A 358 0.53 -24.27 -8.01
N THR A 359 0.08 -24.93 -6.93
CA THR A 359 0.10 -24.33 -5.59
C THR A 359 1.51 -23.91 -5.21
N ILE A 360 2.51 -24.78 -5.46
CA ILE A 360 3.92 -24.49 -5.21
C ILE A 360 4.43 -23.35 -6.09
N ILE A 361 4.14 -23.35 -7.40
CA ILE A 361 4.60 -22.29 -8.31
C ILE A 361 4.03 -20.93 -7.91
N TYR A 362 2.71 -20.84 -7.74
CA TYR A 362 2.07 -19.55 -7.45
C TYR A 362 2.45 -19.02 -6.06
N LEU A 363 2.33 -19.83 -5.02
CA LEU A 363 2.62 -19.37 -3.66
C LEU A 363 4.12 -19.22 -3.41
N GLY A 364 4.93 -20.14 -3.96
CA GLY A 364 6.38 -20.11 -3.83
C GLY A 364 7.00 -18.91 -4.52
N CYS A 365 6.70 -18.66 -5.81
CA CYS A 365 7.24 -17.49 -6.50
C CYS A 365 6.74 -16.20 -5.87
N TRP A 366 5.46 -16.12 -5.51
CA TRP A 366 4.87 -14.92 -4.91
C TRP A 366 5.43 -14.63 -3.51
N PHE A 367 5.77 -15.64 -2.71
CA PHE A 367 6.40 -15.40 -1.41
C PHE A 367 7.90 -15.14 -1.52
N LEU A 368 8.63 -16.00 -2.24
CA LEU A 368 10.10 -16.01 -2.21
C LEU A 368 10.71 -14.76 -2.85
N ILE A 369 10.18 -14.29 -3.97
CA ILE A 369 10.80 -13.16 -4.68
C ILE A 369 10.67 -11.87 -3.87
N PRO A 370 9.47 -11.48 -3.39
CA PRO A 370 9.33 -10.28 -2.57
C PRO A 370 10.06 -10.43 -1.25
N PHE A 371 10.04 -11.61 -0.63
CA PHE A 371 10.82 -11.88 0.58
C PHE A 371 12.31 -11.66 0.35
N LEU A 372 12.91 -12.28 -0.67
CA LEU A 372 14.34 -12.14 -0.96
C LEU A 372 14.72 -10.69 -1.27
N ILE A 373 13.91 -9.98 -2.05
CA ILE A 373 14.27 -8.63 -2.48
C ILE A 373 14.01 -7.60 -1.38
N PHE A 374 12.89 -7.67 -0.66
CA PHE A 374 12.59 -6.74 0.44
C PHE A 374 13.35 -7.05 1.72
N SER A 375 13.80 -8.29 1.91
CA SER A 375 14.72 -8.61 3.01
C SER A 375 16.14 -8.16 2.72
N SER A 376 16.50 -7.93 1.46
CA SER A 376 17.85 -7.53 1.10
C SER A 376 18.02 -6.05 0.85
N LYS A 377 16.98 -5.35 0.40
CA LYS A 377 16.98 -3.89 0.28
C LYS A 377 16.51 -3.23 1.58
N THR A 378 17.01 -2.02 1.83
CA THR A 378 16.81 -1.13 2.99
C THR A 378 15.38 -1.07 3.58
N PRO A 379 15.22 -0.54 4.82
CA PRO A 379 14.19 -0.92 5.78
C PRO A 379 12.83 -0.22 5.69
N GLN A 380 12.47 0.37 4.54
CA GLN A 380 11.06 0.60 4.18
C GLN A 380 10.25 -0.73 4.08
N SER A 381 10.90 -1.85 4.38
CA SER A 381 10.43 -3.24 4.30
C SER A 381 9.08 -3.53 4.96
N SER A 382 8.74 -2.94 6.11
CA SER A 382 7.49 -3.28 6.84
C SER A 382 6.26 -3.09 5.96
N ARG A 383 6.18 -1.97 5.25
CA ARG A 383 5.06 -1.67 4.37
C ARG A 383 5.06 -2.50 3.09
N VAL A 384 6.22 -2.92 2.60
CA VAL A 384 6.29 -3.70 1.36
C VAL A 384 6.07 -5.19 1.58
N PHE A 385 6.37 -5.70 2.78
CA PHE A 385 6.05 -7.06 3.21
C PHE A 385 4.54 -7.34 3.30
N VAL A 386 3.68 -6.32 3.23
CA VAL A 386 2.23 -6.51 3.01
C VAL A 386 1.97 -7.39 1.77
N ASN A 387 2.83 -7.31 0.75
CA ASN A 387 2.73 -8.14 -0.46
C ASN A 387 3.12 -9.60 -0.23
N CYS A 388 3.84 -9.91 0.84
CA CYS A 388 4.17 -11.28 1.26
C CYS A 388 3.03 -11.94 2.06
N LEU A 389 2.09 -11.15 2.60
CA LEU A 389 1.02 -11.67 3.45
C LEU A 389 0.03 -12.56 2.70
N PRO A 390 -0.52 -12.18 1.53
CA PRO A 390 -1.47 -13.04 0.83
C PRO A 390 -0.94 -14.45 0.47
N PRO A 391 0.26 -14.62 -0.12
CA PRO A 391 0.77 -15.96 -0.40
C PRO A 391 1.09 -16.75 0.87
N LEU A 392 1.51 -16.06 1.94
CA LEU A 392 1.72 -16.67 3.26
C LEU A 392 0.38 -17.18 3.83
N PHE A 393 -0.66 -16.34 3.90
CA PHE A 393 -1.99 -16.74 4.39
C PHE A 393 -2.61 -17.86 3.56
N ALA A 394 -2.47 -17.80 2.24
CA ALA A 394 -2.86 -18.87 1.34
C ALA A 394 -2.12 -20.19 1.64
N ALA A 395 -0.81 -20.13 1.86
CA ALA A 395 -0.01 -21.30 2.22
C ALA A 395 -0.47 -21.90 3.56
N LEU A 396 -0.62 -21.07 4.60
CA LEU A 396 -1.10 -21.50 5.92
C LEU A 396 -2.46 -22.19 5.82
N ALA A 397 -3.37 -21.61 5.02
CA ALA A 397 -4.71 -22.17 4.79
C ALA A 397 -4.69 -23.52 4.04
N VAL A 398 -3.82 -23.66 3.03
CA VAL A 398 -3.60 -24.94 2.34
C VAL A 398 -3.05 -25.99 3.30
N CYS A 399 -2.11 -25.62 4.19
CA CYS A 399 -1.57 -26.54 5.19
C CYS A 399 -2.63 -27.02 6.16
N ALA A 400 -3.45 -26.08 6.65
CA ALA A 400 -4.54 -26.38 7.57
C ALA A 400 -5.54 -27.37 6.94
N ASP A 401 -5.99 -27.10 5.71
CA ASP A 401 -6.92 -27.98 5.00
C ASP A 401 -6.31 -29.35 4.66
N ALA A 402 -5.04 -29.38 4.26
CA ALA A 402 -4.31 -30.63 4.00
C ALA A 402 -4.15 -31.50 5.26
N THR A 403 -3.91 -30.86 6.41
CA THR A 403 -3.79 -31.53 7.71
C THR A 403 -5.15 -32.08 8.16
N TRP A 404 -6.24 -31.35 7.88
CA TRP A 404 -7.60 -31.76 8.26
C TRP A 404 -8.18 -32.87 7.38
N SER A 405 -7.79 -32.91 6.10
CA SER A 405 -8.35 -33.84 5.12
C SER A 405 -7.85 -35.29 5.26
N TYR A 406 -6.84 -35.53 6.11
CA TYR A 406 -6.27 -36.87 6.30
C TYR A 406 -6.70 -37.47 7.66
N ALA A 407 -7.71 -38.35 7.63
CA ALA A 407 -8.25 -39.01 8.81
C ALA A 407 -7.36 -40.19 9.23
N GLY A 408 -6.34 -39.93 10.05
CA GLY A 408 -5.53 -40.98 10.68
C GLY A 408 -5.23 -40.65 12.15
N PRO A 409 -5.25 -41.64 13.07
CA PRO A 409 -5.04 -41.41 14.51
C PRO A 409 -3.65 -40.79 14.79
N ARG A 410 -2.62 -41.20 14.03
CA ARG A 410 -1.26 -40.63 14.10
C ARG A 410 -1.18 -39.13 13.75
N ARG A 411 -2.24 -38.53 13.20
CA ARG A 411 -2.32 -37.10 12.87
C ARG A 411 -3.31 -36.32 13.73
N ALA A 412 -3.93 -36.94 14.74
CA ALA A 412 -4.75 -36.22 15.71
C ALA A 412 -3.93 -35.12 16.42
N PHE A 413 -2.71 -35.45 16.84
CA PHE A 413 -1.78 -34.49 17.44
C PHE A 413 -1.45 -33.33 16.50
N ALA A 414 -1.12 -33.60 15.23
CA ALA A 414 -0.84 -32.54 14.25
C ALA A 414 -2.05 -31.62 14.02
N ARG A 415 -3.27 -32.16 13.94
CA ARG A 415 -4.50 -31.36 13.83
C ARG A 415 -4.72 -30.49 15.06
N ALA A 416 -4.56 -31.05 16.26
CA ALA A 416 -4.68 -30.31 17.50
C ALA A 416 -3.64 -29.19 17.60
N ALA A 417 -2.38 -29.48 17.27
CA ALA A 417 -1.30 -28.49 17.26
C ALA A 417 -1.56 -27.35 16.27
N VAL A 418 -1.96 -27.66 15.03
CA VAL A 418 -2.32 -26.64 14.03
C VAL A 418 -3.53 -25.82 14.49
N ALA A 419 -4.57 -26.45 15.04
CA ALA A 419 -5.74 -25.75 15.55
C ALA A 419 -5.38 -24.81 16.72
N LEU A 420 -4.57 -25.28 17.67
CA LEU A 420 -4.11 -24.49 18.82
C LEU A 420 -3.26 -23.30 18.37
N LEU A 421 -2.33 -23.49 17.43
CA LEU A 421 -1.51 -22.41 16.90
C LEU A 421 -2.36 -21.38 16.12
N LEU A 422 -3.33 -21.82 15.31
CA LEU A 422 -4.25 -20.93 14.62
C LEU A 422 -5.13 -20.16 15.60
N ALA A 423 -5.60 -20.80 16.67
CA ALA A 423 -6.38 -20.13 17.73
C ALA A 423 -5.52 -19.09 18.48
N ALA A 424 -4.30 -19.45 18.86
CA ALA A 424 -3.36 -18.54 19.52
C ALA A 424 -2.99 -17.34 18.62
N ALA A 425 -2.74 -17.57 17.34
CA ALA A 425 -2.53 -16.50 16.36
C ALA A 425 -3.78 -15.63 16.17
N GLY A 426 -4.97 -16.23 16.14
CA GLY A 426 -6.24 -15.50 16.06
C GLY A 426 -6.47 -14.59 17.28
N ILE A 427 -6.25 -15.11 18.50
CA ILE A 427 -6.35 -14.32 19.74
C ILE A 427 -5.33 -13.19 19.74
N SER A 428 -4.07 -13.50 19.41
CA SER A 428 -3.00 -12.50 19.31
C SER A 428 -3.40 -11.38 18.35
N SER A 429 -3.84 -11.73 17.14
CA SER A 429 -4.24 -10.74 16.15
C SER A 429 -5.45 -9.92 16.60
N LEU A 430 -6.42 -10.49 17.32
CA LEU A 430 -7.54 -9.73 17.89
C LEU A 430 -7.07 -8.68 18.89
N VAL A 431 -6.11 -9.01 19.78
CA VAL A 431 -5.52 -8.05 20.73
C VAL A 431 -4.83 -6.90 19.98
N HIS A 432 -4.04 -7.21 18.95
CA HIS A 432 -3.37 -6.20 18.13
C HIS A 432 -4.40 -5.33 17.39
N ASN A 433 -5.46 -5.92 16.82
CA ASN A 433 -6.54 -5.15 16.20
C ASN A 433 -7.22 -4.19 17.18
N VAL A 434 -7.46 -4.60 18.44
CA VAL A 434 -8.03 -3.69 19.46
C VAL A 434 -7.10 -2.49 19.69
N GLU A 435 -5.78 -2.69 19.72
CA GLU A 435 -4.81 -1.61 19.78
C GLU A 435 -4.90 -0.69 18.55
N LEU A 436 -4.97 -1.26 17.34
CA LEU A 436 -5.13 -0.51 16.09
C LEU A 436 -6.42 0.33 16.06
N LEU A 437 -7.53 -0.22 16.54
CA LEU A 437 -8.83 0.46 16.56
C LEU A 437 -8.87 1.63 17.57
N ARG A 438 -7.98 1.62 18.57
CA ARG A 438 -7.81 2.71 19.55
C ARG A 438 -6.88 3.82 19.06
N MET A 439 -6.21 3.64 17.91
CA MET A 439 -5.26 4.63 17.42
C MET A 439 -5.95 5.95 17.05
N ARG A 440 -5.51 7.08 17.62
CA ARG A 440 -5.99 8.44 17.32
C ARG A 440 -4.84 9.43 17.19
N SER A 441 -4.99 10.36 16.25
CA SER A 441 -4.05 11.47 16.09
C SER A 441 -4.43 12.64 16.97
N ALA A 442 -3.43 13.35 17.49
CA ALA A 442 -3.61 14.59 18.24
C ALA A 442 -3.82 15.81 17.33
N PHE A 443 -3.51 15.72 16.03
CA PHE A 443 -3.58 16.87 15.13
C PHE A 443 -4.96 17.54 15.02
N PRO A 444 -6.10 16.83 15.04
CA PRO A 444 -7.41 17.49 15.15
C PRO A 444 -7.53 18.40 16.38
N ASP A 445 -6.94 18.02 17.51
CA ASP A 445 -6.93 18.84 18.73
C ASP A 445 -5.99 20.04 18.60
N VAL A 446 -4.82 19.82 17.97
CA VAL A 446 -3.87 20.89 17.63
C VAL A 446 -4.54 21.92 16.71
N MET A 447 -5.25 21.50 15.66
CA MET A 447 -5.94 22.39 14.73
C MET A 447 -7.05 23.20 15.41
N ARG A 448 -7.84 22.56 16.29
CA ARG A 448 -8.87 23.25 17.07
C ARG A 448 -8.27 24.32 18.00
N TRP A 449 -7.13 24.02 18.61
CA TRP A 449 -6.41 24.98 19.44
C TRP A 449 -5.82 26.13 18.60
N LEU A 450 -5.15 25.84 17.48
CA LEU A 450 -4.63 26.87 16.56
C LEU A 450 -5.72 27.77 15.97
N ALA A 451 -6.91 27.23 15.72
CA ALA A 451 -8.05 28.02 15.26
C ALA A 451 -8.63 28.94 16.35
N SER A 452 -8.38 28.62 17.64
CA SER A 452 -8.83 29.40 18.79
C SER A 452 -7.85 30.50 19.21
N THR A 453 -6.60 30.46 18.73
CA THR A 453 -5.61 31.50 19.00
C THR A 453 -5.80 32.72 18.09
N PRO A 454 -5.49 33.95 18.56
CA PRO A 454 -5.61 35.16 17.74
C PRO A 454 -4.73 35.11 16.48
N GLU A 455 -3.53 34.56 16.66
CA GLU A 455 -2.59 34.37 15.58
C GLU A 455 -2.74 32.93 15.07
N ARG A 456 -2.98 32.80 13.77
CA ARG A 456 -3.28 31.52 13.14
C ARG A 456 -2.04 30.97 12.46
N GLY A 457 -1.90 29.66 12.50
CA GLY A 457 -0.94 28.93 11.69
C GLY A 457 0.25 28.39 12.45
N ALA A 458 0.92 27.41 11.84
CA ALA A 458 2.02 26.70 12.47
C ALA A 458 3.01 26.17 11.44
N SER A 459 4.23 25.93 11.89
CA SER A 459 5.27 25.24 11.13
C SER A 459 5.74 24.00 11.86
N ALA A 460 6.37 23.08 11.15
CA ALA A 460 6.98 21.87 11.69
C ALA A 460 8.25 21.55 10.88
N PRO A 461 9.20 20.78 11.43
CA PRO A 461 10.43 20.45 10.72
C PRO A 461 10.16 19.53 9.52
N TYR A 462 9.28 18.56 9.73
CA TYR A 462 8.74 17.68 8.70
C TYR A 462 7.29 18.07 8.37
N GLY A 463 7.14 19.25 7.75
CA GLY A 463 5.86 19.95 7.64
C GLY A 463 4.70 19.23 6.94
N LEU A 464 4.89 18.08 6.27
CA LEU A 464 3.86 17.48 5.40
C LEU A 464 2.65 16.92 6.17
N VAL A 465 2.89 16.34 7.35
CA VAL A 465 1.80 15.88 8.23
C VAL A 465 0.96 17.07 8.69
N LEU A 466 1.63 18.08 9.24
CA LEU A 466 1.01 19.33 9.69
C LEU A 466 0.28 20.03 8.54
N LEU A 467 0.92 20.17 7.38
CA LEU A 467 0.40 20.85 6.20
C LEU A 467 -0.90 20.21 5.68
N SER A 468 -1.00 18.87 5.74
CA SER A 468 -2.23 18.16 5.38
C SER A 468 -3.40 18.57 6.27
N TYR A 469 -3.16 18.70 7.57
CA TYR A 469 -4.18 19.17 8.52
C TYR A 469 -4.46 20.67 8.38
N LEU A 470 -3.43 21.50 8.22
CA LEU A 470 -3.61 22.94 8.01
C LEU A 470 -4.49 23.22 6.79
N ARG A 471 -4.26 22.53 5.66
CA ARG A 471 -5.10 22.61 4.45
C ARG A 471 -6.54 22.19 4.71
N GLN A 472 -6.76 21.05 5.38
CA GLN A 472 -8.11 20.59 5.75
C GLN A 472 -8.87 21.64 6.59
N TYR A 473 -8.18 22.36 7.47
CA TYR A 473 -8.80 23.34 8.38
C TYR A 473 -8.73 24.79 7.86
N GLY A 474 -8.18 25.03 6.67
CA GLY A 474 -8.01 26.37 6.10
C GLY A 474 -7.10 27.28 6.93
N LEU A 475 -6.09 26.72 7.59
CA LEU A 475 -5.12 27.45 8.41
C LEU A 475 -3.81 27.67 7.62
N PRO A 476 -3.13 28.81 7.80
CA PRO A 476 -1.85 29.06 7.14
C PRO A 476 -0.72 28.23 7.79
N GLY A 477 0.33 27.92 7.02
CA GLY A 477 1.54 27.30 7.54
C GLY A 477 2.24 26.40 6.54
N GLY A 478 3.28 25.70 6.99
CA GLY A 478 4.15 24.91 6.11
C GLY A 478 5.35 24.30 6.81
N SER A 479 6.35 23.90 6.03
CA SER A 479 7.61 23.37 6.55
C SER A 479 8.51 24.50 7.03
N TYR A 480 9.05 24.40 8.25
CA TYR A 480 9.95 25.41 8.82
C TYR A 480 11.22 25.61 7.97
N THR A 481 11.76 24.52 7.43
CA THR A 481 12.90 24.53 6.52
C THR A 481 12.62 25.33 5.25
N THR A 482 11.39 25.33 4.75
CA THR A 482 10.97 26.13 3.60
C THR A 482 11.02 27.62 3.95
N TYR A 483 10.53 28.02 5.12
CA TYR A 483 10.58 29.43 5.56
C TYR A 483 12.01 29.96 5.65
N ILE A 484 12.92 29.19 6.27
CA ILE A 484 14.35 29.54 6.35
C ILE A 484 14.96 29.66 4.95
N THR A 485 14.74 28.66 4.09
CA THR A 485 15.36 28.60 2.76
C THR A 485 14.95 29.79 1.87
N TYR A 486 13.70 30.24 2.00
CA TYR A 486 13.16 31.34 1.19
C TYR A 486 13.15 32.70 1.90
N GLY A 487 13.67 32.79 3.12
CA GLY A 487 13.70 34.03 3.90
C GLY A 487 12.31 34.58 4.23
N THR A 488 11.28 33.72 4.28
CA THR A 488 9.92 34.13 4.65
C THR A 488 9.73 33.97 6.16
N GLU A 489 8.98 34.89 6.76
CA GLU A 489 8.74 34.86 8.20
C GLU A 489 7.89 33.62 8.56
N PRO A 490 8.36 32.75 9.48
CA PRO A 490 7.61 31.57 9.87
C PRO A 490 6.35 31.96 10.65
N PRO A 491 5.30 31.11 10.63
CA PRO A 491 4.14 31.31 11.49
C PRO A 491 4.55 31.28 12.97
N PRO A 492 3.77 31.90 13.87
CA PRO A 492 4.15 32.13 15.27
C PRO A 492 4.32 30.85 16.08
N TYR A 493 3.72 29.74 15.64
CA TYR A 493 3.81 28.46 16.32
C TYR A 493 4.69 27.45 15.58
N PHE A 494 5.48 26.71 16.35
CA PHE A 494 6.26 25.56 15.88
C PHE A 494 5.74 24.29 16.54
N VAL A 495 5.50 23.25 15.75
CA VAL A 495 4.95 21.97 16.20
C VAL A 495 5.99 20.88 16.01
N THR A 496 6.33 20.19 17.10
CA THR A 496 7.10 18.94 17.04
C THR A 496 6.18 17.76 17.32
N ASP A 497 6.45 16.64 16.65
CA ASP A 497 5.72 15.40 16.83
C ASP A 497 6.65 14.21 16.63
N ARG A 498 6.08 13.01 16.55
CA ARG A 498 6.84 11.77 16.36
C ARG A 498 7.66 11.69 15.06
N THR A 499 7.47 12.57 14.08
CA THR A 499 8.27 12.56 12.84
C THR A 499 9.74 12.87 13.12
N GLU A 500 10.05 13.54 14.22
CA GLU A 500 11.40 13.78 14.75
C GLU A 500 12.21 12.49 14.98
N LEU A 501 11.52 11.36 15.15
CA LEU A 501 12.16 10.05 15.29
C LEU A 501 12.94 9.64 14.04
N TRP A 502 12.69 10.26 12.88
CA TRP A 502 13.49 10.06 11.67
C TRP A 502 14.95 10.48 11.88
N ASP A 503 15.18 11.54 12.65
CA ASP A 503 16.51 12.01 13.06
C ASP A 503 16.98 11.38 14.38
N LYS A 504 16.28 10.33 14.83
CA LYS A 504 16.48 9.66 16.11
C LYS A 504 16.31 10.59 17.32
N GLN A 505 15.53 11.65 17.16
CA GLN A 505 15.19 12.60 18.21
C GLN A 505 13.76 12.36 18.71
N TYR A 506 13.49 12.74 19.96
CA TYR A 506 12.13 12.79 20.47
C TYR A 506 11.51 14.17 20.21
N PRO A 507 10.17 14.28 20.24
CA PRO A 507 9.50 15.57 20.03
C PRO A 507 9.99 16.69 20.98
N ASP A 508 10.36 16.35 22.21
CA ASP A 508 10.87 17.25 23.24
C ASP A 508 12.36 17.57 23.13
N THR A 509 13.09 16.89 22.23
CA THR A 509 14.53 17.13 21.96
C THR A 509 14.79 17.47 20.51
N SER A 510 13.80 18.05 19.83
CA SER A 510 13.93 18.53 18.46
C SER A 510 15.08 19.53 18.35
N VAL A 511 15.97 19.32 17.38
CA VAL A 511 17.11 20.21 17.11
C VAL A 511 16.68 21.60 16.60
N PHE A 512 15.42 21.72 16.19
CA PHE A 512 14.80 22.96 15.72
C PHE A 512 14.20 23.78 16.85
N VAL A 513 14.25 23.31 18.09
CA VAL A 513 13.73 24.02 19.27
C VAL A 513 14.90 24.50 20.11
N PRO A 514 15.01 25.80 20.45
CA PRO A 514 16.10 26.30 21.29
C PRO A 514 16.16 25.60 22.64
N GLU A 515 17.38 25.41 23.14
CA GLU A 515 17.58 24.86 24.48
C GLU A 515 16.87 25.75 25.53
N GLY A 516 16.08 25.12 26.40
CA GLY A 516 15.28 25.81 27.42
C GLY A 516 13.90 26.30 26.95
N ALA A 517 13.55 26.20 25.66
CA ALA A 517 12.22 26.56 25.21
C ALA A 517 11.16 25.62 25.81
N HIS A 518 10.08 26.21 26.35
CA HIS A 518 8.97 25.45 26.93
C HIS A 518 7.77 25.44 25.98
N PRO A 519 7.11 24.29 25.79
CA PRO A 519 5.92 24.23 24.94
C PRO A 519 4.77 24.99 25.59
N VAL A 520 4.14 25.89 24.84
CA VAL A 520 2.94 26.62 25.26
C VAL A 520 1.72 25.70 25.34
N LYS A 521 1.74 24.58 24.60
CA LYS A 521 0.71 23.56 24.64
C LYS A 521 1.28 22.17 24.40
N ARG A 522 0.72 21.18 25.08
CA ARG A 522 1.05 19.76 24.90
C ARG A 522 -0.21 18.98 24.53
N PHE A 523 -0.08 18.13 23.52
CA PHE A 523 -1.08 17.15 23.13
C PHE A 523 -0.43 15.76 23.07
N GLU A 524 -1.25 14.71 22.94
CA GLU A 524 -0.76 13.33 22.91
C GLU A 524 -1.50 12.52 21.86
N HIS A 525 -0.75 11.91 20.94
CA HIS A 525 -1.29 10.88 20.08
C HIS A 525 -1.68 9.65 20.89
N ARG A 526 -2.79 9.01 20.56
CA ARG A 526 -3.17 7.73 21.16
C ARG A 526 -2.72 6.63 20.23
N PHE A 527 -1.56 6.01 20.45
CA PHE A 527 -1.16 4.80 19.73
C PHE A 527 -0.33 3.88 20.61
N GLY A 528 -0.43 2.57 20.43
CA GLY A 528 0.40 1.64 21.21
C GLY A 528 1.75 1.34 20.55
N ARG A 529 2.43 0.34 21.09
CA ARG A 529 3.80 -0.01 20.69
C ARG A 529 3.87 -0.52 19.25
N ILE A 530 2.78 -1.08 18.71
CA ILE A 530 2.73 -1.56 17.32
C ILE A 530 3.07 -0.43 16.32
N LEU A 531 2.44 0.74 16.49
CA LEU A 531 2.66 1.86 15.58
C LEU A 531 4.08 2.44 15.72
N LEU A 532 4.59 2.48 16.95
CA LEU A 532 5.95 2.92 17.21
C LEU A 532 6.94 1.98 16.52
N GLU A 533 6.80 0.67 16.73
CA GLU A 533 7.75 -0.29 16.21
C GLU A 533 7.68 -0.49 14.69
N ALA A 534 6.47 -0.43 14.10
CA ALA A 534 6.30 -0.58 12.67
C ALA A 534 6.52 0.74 11.88
N GLY A 535 6.13 1.87 12.46
CA GLY A 535 6.08 3.17 11.78
C GLY A 535 7.24 4.10 12.07
N ALA A 536 7.98 3.92 13.18
CA ALA A 536 9.20 4.70 13.43
C ALA A 536 10.45 3.98 12.89
N PHE A 537 10.29 2.82 12.24
CA PHE A 537 11.42 2.02 11.78
C PHE A 537 12.30 2.81 10.80
N PRO A 538 13.61 3.03 11.08
CA PRO A 538 14.44 3.91 10.26
C PRO A 538 14.55 3.41 8.82
N PRO A 539 14.53 4.31 7.81
CA PRO A 539 14.63 3.95 6.40
C PRO A 539 16.06 3.62 5.94
N GLU A 540 17.05 3.74 6.82
CA GLU A 540 18.46 3.48 6.52
C GLU A 540 19.15 2.80 7.71
N GLY A 541 20.35 2.25 7.48
CA GLY A 541 21.16 1.61 8.51
C GLY A 541 21.00 0.09 8.63
N ASN A 542 21.74 -0.48 9.58
CA ASN A 542 21.74 -1.93 9.82
C ASN A 542 20.39 -2.37 10.43
N PRO A 543 19.69 -3.35 9.83
CA PRO A 543 18.43 -3.91 10.35
C PRO A 543 18.43 -4.29 11.84
N LEU A 544 19.51 -4.86 12.36
CA LEU A 544 19.59 -5.30 13.76
C LEU A 544 19.70 -4.11 14.71
N ASP A 545 20.50 -3.11 14.35
CA ASP A 545 20.64 -1.89 15.15
C ASP A 545 19.34 -1.07 15.13
N ASN A 546 18.65 -1.05 13.98
CA ASN A 546 17.33 -0.44 13.86
C ASN A 546 16.29 -1.14 14.76
N ILE A 547 16.27 -2.48 14.80
CA ILE A 547 15.39 -3.23 15.71
C ILE A 547 15.71 -2.89 17.18
N ARG A 548 16.99 -2.83 17.55
CA ARG A 548 17.41 -2.47 18.92
C ARG A 548 16.98 -1.05 19.28
N TRP A 549 17.22 -0.11 18.39
CA TRP A 549 16.86 1.30 18.58
C TRP A 549 15.35 1.47 18.74
N VAL A 550 14.55 0.92 17.82
CA VAL A 550 13.09 0.97 17.87
C VAL A 550 12.53 0.34 19.15
N ARG A 551 13.08 -0.79 19.59
CA ARG A 551 12.68 -1.44 20.86
C ARG A 551 13.08 -0.64 22.11
N GLY A 552 14.07 0.24 21.99
CA GLY A 552 14.51 1.15 23.03
C GLY A 552 13.75 2.47 23.09
N LEU A 553 12.83 2.72 22.15
CA LEU A 553 12.06 3.96 22.13
C LEU A 553 11.09 4.06 23.31
N ASP A 554 11.05 5.24 23.92
CA ASP A 554 10.11 5.63 24.97
C ASP A 554 8.77 6.01 24.34
N LEU A 555 7.79 5.12 24.52
CA LEU A 555 6.45 5.31 23.99
C LEU A 555 5.76 6.59 24.49
N THR A 556 6.02 7.01 25.73
CA THR A 556 5.39 8.20 26.31
C THR A 556 5.93 9.46 25.64
N ARG A 557 7.25 9.56 25.47
CA ARG A 557 7.88 10.70 24.78
C ARG A 557 7.52 10.72 23.30
N SER A 558 7.49 9.58 22.63
CA SER A 558 7.14 9.48 21.21
C SER A 558 5.69 9.85 20.89
N ARG A 559 4.76 9.80 21.85
CA ARG A 559 3.36 10.19 21.62
C ARG A 559 3.10 11.69 21.69
N GLN A 560 4.05 12.46 22.22
CA GLN A 560 3.84 13.89 22.44
C GLN A 560 3.74 14.64 21.12
N VAL A 561 2.82 15.62 21.09
CA VAL A 561 2.80 16.69 20.09
C VAL A 561 2.92 17.99 20.85
N LEU A 562 4.05 18.67 20.67
CA LEU A 562 4.40 19.84 21.45
C LEU A 562 4.31 21.07 20.55
N VAL A 563 3.70 22.13 21.08
CA VAL A 563 3.57 23.40 20.38
C VAL A 563 4.35 24.47 21.12
N TYR A 564 5.24 25.14 20.40
CA TYR A 564 6.13 26.19 20.89
C TYR A 564 5.75 27.52 20.25
N ASP A 565 5.97 28.62 20.97
CA ASP A 565 5.81 29.99 20.44
C ASP A 565 7.17 30.53 19.99
N ILE A 566 7.36 30.66 18.68
CA ILE A 566 8.63 31.06 18.05
C ILE A 566 9.01 32.49 18.45
N ARG A 567 8.06 33.35 18.81
CA ARG A 567 8.34 34.75 19.18
C ARG A 567 9.08 34.88 20.50
N THR A 568 9.00 33.84 21.33
CA THR A 568 9.77 33.75 22.59
C THR A 568 11.20 33.32 22.36
N TRP A 569 11.55 32.87 21.16
CA TRP A 569 12.92 32.50 20.82
C TRP A 569 13.70 33.82 20.69
N GLU A 570 14.70 34.04 21.54
CA GLU A 570 15.68 35.09 21.29
C GLU A 570 16.18 34.94 19.84
N LYS A 571 16.58 36.04 19.17
CA LYS A 571 17.10 36.06 17.77
C LYS A 571 18.31 35.13 17.50
N ARG A 572 18.66 34.25 18.43
CA ARG A 572 19.73 33.26 18.41
C ARG A 572 19.31 31.95 17.75
N MET A 573 18.64 32.02 16.60
CA MET A 573 18.65 30.86 15.70
C MET A 573 19.82 31.04 14.73
N PRO A 574 20.77 30.09 14.68
CA PRO A 574 21.94 30.16 13.81
C PRO A 574 21.59 30.15 12.32
#